data_AF-A0A535GQ56-F1
#
_entry.id   AF-A0A535GQ56-F1
#
_cell.length_a   1.000
_cell.length_b   1.000
_cell.length_c   1.000
_cell.angle_alpha   90.00
_cell.angle_beta   90.00
_cell.angle_gamma   90.00
#
_symmetry.space_group_name_H-M   'P 1'
#
loop_
_entity.id
_entity.type
_entity.pdbx_description
1 polymer ?
#
loop_
_entity_poly.entity_id
_entity_poly.type
_entity_poly.pdbx_seq_one_letter_code
_entity_poly.pdbx_strand_id
1 'polypeptide(L)'
;MMNDSVSLQTLEGMKRYYQASASEYDEIFNRQGRYDQGPELNARWFAEWDEVFAQLHAFHLTGDVVELAAGTGTWTQQLLRSASTVTAVDASAEMLAINQAKVASPRVSYVLADLFCWQPERVYDALFFGFWISHVPREQLDAFLRSCWAWLRPGGKMFFVDDTGCPTTAPDQPVRRDRQIETRTLNDGRSFEIVKNFYEAADLVAPCVRAGFDITMRQTATSFLYGFGTRLPSERNSKNLQ
;
A
#
# COMPACT_ATOMS: atom_id res chain seq x y z
N MET A 1 -28.12 12.17 -5.68
CA MET A 1 -26.83 11.61 -5.22
C MET A 1 -26.17 11.03 -6.46
N MET A 2 -25.12 11.67 -6.97
CA MET A 2 -24.33 11.08 -8.07
C MET A 2 -23.74 9.77 -7.55
N ASN A 3 -23.81 8.73 -8.38
CA ASN A 3 -23.32 7.41 -8.03
C ASN A 3 -21.79 7.44 -8.12
N ASP A 4 -21.11 7.82 -7.02
CA ASP A 4 -19.64 7.92 -6.90
C ASP A 4 -18.95 6.54 -6.84
N SER A 5 -19.61 5.49 -7.34
CA SER A 5 -19.05 4.14 -7.38
C SER A 5 -17.98 4.03 -8.46
N VAL A 6 -16.82 3.49 -8.10
CA VAL A 6 -15.73 3.24 -9.03
C VAL A 6 -16.14 2.12 -9.99
N SER A 7 -16.01 2.38 -11.30
CA SER A 7 -16.35 1.39 -12.33
C SER A 7 -15.23 0.34 -12.52
N LEU A 8 -15.59 -0.85 -13.01
CA LEU A 8 -14.60 -1.85 -13.44
C LEU A 8 -13.66 -1.32 -14.53
N GLN A 9 -14.16 -0.43 -15.41
CA GLN A 9 -13.35 0.21 -16.44
C GLN A 9 -12.27 1.10 -15.84
N THR A 10 -12.57 1.81 -14.74
CA THR A 10 -11.62 2.64 -14.00
C THR A 10 -10.55 1.75 -13.33
N LEU A 11 -10.94 0.63 -12.73
CA LEU A 11 -9.98 -0.31 -12.12
C LEU A 11 -9.03 -0.92 -13.17
N GLU A 12 -9.55 -1.30 -14.34
CA GLU A 12 -8.72 -1.78 -15.45
C GLU A 12 -7.87 -0.66 -16.07
N GLY A 13 -8.36 0.58 -16.05
CA GLY A 13 -7.59 1.77 -16.44
C GLY A 13 -6.40 2.00 -15.50
N MET A 14 -6.62 1.90 -14.19
CA MET A 14 -5.60 2.01 -13.16
C MET A 14 -4.53 0.92 -13.28
N LYS A 15 -4.94 -0.33 -13.53
CA LYS A 15 -4.01 -1.42 -13.79
C LYS A 15 -3.10 -1.10 -14.99
N ARG A 16 -3.69 -0.67 -16.12
CA ARG A 16 -2.93 -0.29 -17.33
C ARG A 16 -2.00 0.90 -17.10
N TYR A 17 -2.40 1.86 -16.26
CA TYR A 17 -1.52 2.95 -15.83
C TYR A 17 -0.26 2.42 -15.17
N TYR A 18 -0.41 1.55 -14.16
CA TYR A 18 0.74 1.02 -13.43
C TYR A 18 1.64 0.16 -14.31
N GLN A 19 1.07 -0.71 -15.16
CA GLN A 19 1.82 -1.47 -16.16
C GLN A 19 2.66 -0.55 -17.07
N ALA A 20 2.06 0.53 -17.56
CA ALA A 20 2.72 1.47 -18.46
C ALA A 20 3.74 2.37 -17.75
N SER A 21 3.56 2.64 -16.45
CA SER A 21 4.46 3.47 -15.65
C SER A 21 5.65 2.70 -15.05
N ALA A 22 5.66 1.37 -15.13
CA ALA A 22 6.60 0.52 -14.37
C ALA A 22 8.07 0.93 -14.54
N SER A 23 8.50 1.30 -15.77
CA SER A 23 9.87 1.71 -16.06
C SER A 23 10.25 3.10 -15.53
N GLU A 24 9.28 3.99 -15.29
CA GLU A 24 9.48 5.34 -14.74
C GLU A 24 9.07 5.44 -13.25
N TYR A 25 8.51 4.38 -12.67
CA TYR A 25 7.88 4.42 -11.35
C TYR A 25 8.86 4.79 -10.22
N ASP A 26 10.08 4.27 -10.31
CA ASP A 26 11.13 4.54 -9.32
C ASP A 26 11.58 6.02 -9.31
N GLU A 27 11.29 6.81 -10.35
CA GLU A 27 11.60 8.24 -10.38
C GLU A 27 10.90 9.00 -9.24
N ILE A 28 9.72 8.53 -8.80
CA ILE A 28 8.98 9.10 -7.66
C ILE A 28 9.82 8.98 -6.38
N PHE A 29 10.22 7.76 -6.05
CA PHE A 29 11.02 7.48 -4.86
C PHE A 29 12.37 8.19 -4.92
N ASN A 30 13.04 8.12 -6.07
CA ASN A 30 14.37 8.68 -6.28
C ASN A 30 14.38 10.21 -6.47
N ARG A 31 13.21 10.88 -6.49
CA ARG A 31 13.07 12.31 -6.79
C ARG A 31 13.78 12.72 -8.07
N GLN A 32 13.52 11.98 -9.15
CA GLN A 32 14.10 12.21 -10.47
C GLN A 32 13.08 12.81 -11.44
N GLY A 33 13.58 13.43 -12.51
CA GLY A 33 12.74 14.03 -13.54
C GLY A 33 11.78 15.07 -12.97
N ARG A 34 10.49 14.91 -13.24
CA ARG A 34 9.44 15.81 -12.75
C ARG A 34 9.18 15.76 -11.25
N TYR A 35 9.72 14.75 -10.55
CA TYR A 35 9.56 14.60 -9.11
C TYR A 35 10.65 15.29 -8.30
N ASP A 36 11.71 15.78 -8.93
CA ASP A 36 12.72 16.62 -8.31
C ASP A 36 12.07 17.95 -7.86
N GLN A 37 12.19 18.28 -6.57
CA GLN A 37 11.66 19.51 -5.97
C GLN A 37 12.77 20.40 -5.39
N GLY A 38 14.01 20.15 -5.78
CA GLY A 38 15.19 20.83 -5.27
C GLY A 38 15.74 20.24 -3.97
N PRO A 39 16.97 20.61 -3.59
CA PRO A 39 17.73 19.93 -2.54
C PRO A 39 17.03 19.86 -1.19
N GLU A 40 16.39 20.95 -0.75
CA GLU A 40 15.76 21.04 0.57
C GLU A 40 14.52 20.13 0.70
N LEU A 41 13.65 20.15 -0.31
CA LEU A 41 12.44 19.33 -0.33
C LEU A 41 12.78 17.84 -0.56
N ASN A 42 13.77 17.54 -1.40
CA ASN A 42 14.24 16.17 -1.61
C ASN A 42 14.91 15.61 -0.35
N ALA A 43 15.72 16.40 0.36
CA ALA A 43 16.33 15.98 1.63
C ALA A 43 15.25 15.65 2.68
N ARG A 44 14.19 16.46 2.78
CA ARG A 44 13.05 16.16 3.65
C ARG A 44 12.32 14.88 3.23
N TRP A 45 12.09 14.69 1.94
CA TRP A 45 11.45 13.48 1.41
C TRP A 45 12.22 12.22 1.83
N PHE A 46 13.53 12.20 1.64
CA PHE A 46 14.35 11.05 2.06
C PHE A 46 14.38 10.86 3.57
N ALA A 47 14.45 11.94 4.35
CA ALA A 47 14.38 11.84 5.82
C ALA A 47 13.06 11.26 6.32
N GLU A 48 11.93 11.62 5.70
CA GLU A 48 10.62 11.05 6.05
C GLU A 48 10.48 9.60 5.59
N TRP A 49 11.09 9.20 4.47
CA TRP A 49 11.21 7.79 4.09
C TRP A 49 12.03 6.99 5.11
N ASP A 50 13.17 7.52 5.55
CA ASP A 50 14.01 6.90 6.58
C ASP A 50 13.26 6.74 7.90
N GLU A 51 12.42 7.71 8.28
CA GLU A 51 11.53 7.60 9.45
C GLU A 51 10.57 6.40 9.32
N VAL A 52 9.87 6.29 8.18
CA VAL A 52 8.93 5.18 7.94
C VAL A 52 9.66 3.84 7.89
N PHE A 53 10.84 3.77 7.25
CA PHE A 53 11.66 2.56 7.25
C PHE A 53 12.11 2.18 8.66
N ALA A 54 12.58 3.15 9.46
CA ALA A 54 12.96 2.89 10.84
C ALA A 54 11.79 2.34 11.65
N GLN A 55 10.59 2.88 11.45
CA GLN A 55 9.39 2.40 12.12
C GLN A 55 8.94 1.02 11.64
N LEU A 56 9.03 0.72 10.34
CA LEU A 56 8.79 -0.63 9.79
C LEU A 56 9.75 -1.65 10.41
N HIS A 57 11.04 -1.33 10.44
CA HIS A 57 12.06 -2.19 11.04
C HIS A 57 11.83 -2.38 12.54
N ALA A 58 11.52 -1.31 13.28
CA ALA A 58 11.23 -1.38 14.70
C ALA A 58 9.99 -2.23 15.01
N PHE A 59 8.98 -2.20 14.15
CA PHE A 59 7.78 -3.03 14.32
C PHE A 59 8.05 -4.52 14.06
N HIS A 60 9.15 -4.86 13.38
CA HIS A 60 9.64 -6.23 13.14
C HIS A 60 8.56 -7.14 12.53
N LEU A 61 8.32 -7.00 11.22
CA LEU A 61 7.55 -7.98 10.45
C LEU A 61 8.43 -9.20 10.18
N THR A 62 8.08 -10.35 10.76
CA THR A 62 8.89 -11.58 10.74
C THR A 62 8.09 -12.78 10.26
N GLY A 63 8.76 -13.88 9.94
CA GLY A 63 8.11 -15.10 9.48
C GLY A 63 7.71 -15.02 8.01
N ASP A 64 6.54 -15.56 7.68
CA ASP A 64 6.00 -15.51 6.33
C ASP A 64 5.23 -14.20 6.13
N VAL A 65 5.77 -13.30 5.32
CA VAL A 65 5.18 -11.98 5.07
C VAL A 65 4.55 -11.93 3.68
N VAL A 66 3.34 -11.39 3.58
CA VAL A 66 2.73 -11.04 2.29
C VAL A 66 2.85 -9.53 2.06
N GLU A 67 3.31 -9.15 0.89
CA GLU A 67 3.33 -7.77 0.39
C GLU A 67 2.28 -7.63 -0.70
N LEU A 68 1.31 -6.74 -0.50
CA LEU A 68 0.25 -6.45 -1.47
C LEU A 68 0.61 -5.20 -2.27
N ALA A 69 0.39 -5.24 -3.59
CA ALA A 69 0.78 -4.21 -4.54
C ALA A 69 2.29 -3.92 -4.44
N ALA A 70 3.09 -4.98 -4.59
CA ALA A 70 4.53 -4.98 -4.34
C ALA A 70 5.33 -4.04 -5.26
N GLY A 71 4.75 -3.61 -6.39
CA GLY A 71 5.36 -2.65 -7.30
C GLY A 71 6.76 -3.09 -7.74
N THR A 72 7.67 -2.13 -7.84
CA THR A 72 9.07 -2.33 -8.29
C THR A 72 10.02 -2.82 -7.18
N GLY A 73 9.53 -3.11 -5.97
CA GLY A 73 10.29 -3.81 -4.93
C GLY A 73 11.06 -2.97 -3.91
N THR A 74 10.83 -1.64 -3.85
CA THR A 74 11.45 -0.79 -2.82
C THR A 74 11.13 -1.27 -1.40
N TRP A 75 9.87 -1.64 -1.15
CA TRP A 75 9.43 -2.19 0.14
C TRP A 75 9.82 -3.65 0.32
N THR A 76 9.74 -4.47 -0.73
CA THR A 76 10.23 -5.86 -0.73
C THR A 76 11.66 -5.98 -0.18
N GLN A 77 12.57 -5.07 -0.57
CA GLN A 77 13.94 -5.02 -0.03
C GLN A 77 13.98 -4.78 1.49
N GLN A 78 13.11 -3.91 2.02
CA GLN A 78 13.07 -3.63 3.46
C GLN A 78 12.46 -4.79 4.23
N LEU A 79 11.39 -5.40 3.73
CA LEU A 79 10.73 -6.55 4.35
C LEU A 79 11.70 -7.73 4.51
N LEU A 80 12.57 -7.96 3.53
CA LEU A 80 13.58 -9.01 3.56
C LEU A 80 14.62 -8.87 4.68
N ARG A 81 14.72 -7.73 5.37
CA ARG A 81 15.63 -7.56 6.51
C ARG A 81 15.22 -8.39 7.72
N SER A 82 13.93 -8.67 7.91
CA SER A 82 13.40 -9.41 9.05
C SER A 82 12.47 -10.57 8.70
N ALA A 83 11.88 -10.57 7.50
CA ALA A 83 11.02 -11.64 7.03
C ALA A 83 11.82 -12.93 6.73
N SER A 84 11.25 -14.09 7.06
CA SER A 84 11.78 -15.39 6.63
C SER A 84 11.52 -15.60 5.14
N THR A 85 10.29 -15.31 4.69
CA THR A 85 9.89 -15.33 3.28
C THR A 85 8.98 -14.14 2.99
N VAL A 86 8.99 -13.67 1.74
CA VAL A 86 8.07 -12.64 1.24
C VAL A 86 7.29 -13.20 0.06
N THR A 87 5.96 -13.16 0.12
CA THR A 87 5.10 -13.31 -1.06
C THR A 87 4.76 -11.93 -1.58
N ALA A 88 5.36 -11.52 -2.69
CA ALA A 88 5.12 -10.24 -3.35
C ALA A 88 4.00 -10.39 -4.38
N VAL A 89 2.85 -9.74 -4.14
CA VAL A 89 1.65 -9.81 -4.97
C VAL A 89 1.44 -8.49 -5.69
N ASP A 90 1.28 -8.52 -7.01
CA ASP A 90 0.95 -7.34 -7.80
C ASP A 90 0.12 -7.71 -9.04
N ALA A 91 -0.63 -6.76 -9.59
CA ALA A 91 -1.43 -6.95 -10.79
C ALA A 91 -0.66 -6.67 -12.09
N SER A 92 0.55 -6.09 -12.01
CA SER A 92 1.43 -5.81 -13.14
C SER A 92 2.60 -6.78 -13.20
N ALA A 93 2.70 -7.49 -14.32
CA ALA A 93 3.84 -8.36 -14.59
C ALA A 93 5.13 -7.54 -14.79
N GLU A 94 5.01 -6.33 -15.32
CA GLU A 94 6.10 -5.37 -15.54
C GLU A 94 6.70 -4.90 -14.20
N MET A 95 5.85 -4.56 -13.24
CA MET A 95 6.27 -4.21 -11.87
C MET A 95 7.01 -5.39 -11.21
N LEU A 96 6.42 -6.60 -11.25
CA LEU A 96 7.03 -7.79 -10.66
C LEU A 96 8.35 -8.17 -11.32
N ALA A 97 8.49 -7.98 -12.65
CA ALA A 97 9.74 -8.23 -13.35
C ALA A 97 10.87 -7.29 -12.86
N ILE A 98 10.56 -6.00 -12.66
CA ILE A 98 11.52 -5.03 -12.10
C ILE A 98 11.85 -5.40 -10.65
N ASN A 99 10.84 -5.73 -9.85
CA ASN A 99 11.02 -6.16 -8.46
C ASN A 99 11.94 -7.38 -8.37
N GLN A 100 11.65 -8.42 -9.15
CA GLN A 100 12.45 -9.64 -9.20
C GLN A 100 13.91 -9.38 -9.59
N ALA A 101 14.15 -8.53 -10.59
CA ALA A 101 15.49 -8.14 -11.01
C ALA A 101 16.22 -7.31 -9.92
N LYS A 102 15.52 -6.38 -9.28
CA LYS A 102 16.06 -5.49 -8.23
C LYS A 102 16.38 -6.23 -6.93
N VAL A 103 15.52 -7.15 -6.52
CA VAL A 103 15.61 -7.85 -5.23
C VAL A 103 16.46 -9.11 -5.31
N ALA A 104 16.33 -9.88 -6.40
CA ALA A 104 17.17 -11.04 -6.72
C ALA A 104 17.42 -12.01 -5.53
N SER A 105 16.37 -12.32 -4.76
CA SER A 105 16.46 -13.14 -3.54
C SER A 105 15.59 -14.40 -3.66
N PRO A 106 16.10 -15.59 -3.30
CA PRO A 106 15.31 -16.83 -3.30
C PRO A 106 14.25 -16.86 -2.18
N ARG A 107 14.25 -15.87 -1.27
CA ARG A 107 13.24 -15.73 -0.21
C ARG A 107 11.97 -15.03 -0.68
N VAL A 108 11.90 -14.61 -1.94
CA VAL A 108 10.72 -13.92 -2.50
C VAL A 108 10.04 -14.80 -3.53
N SER A 109 8.72 -14.97 -3.34
CA SER A 109 7.82 -15.56 -4.33
C SER A 109 6.96 -14.46 -4.93
N TYR A 110 6.90 -14.39 -6.26
CA TYR A 110 6.11 -13.38 -6.97
C TYR A 110 4.78 -13.98 -7.44
N VAL A 111 3.68 -13.26 -7.20
CA VAL A 111 2.33 -13.68 -7.56
C VAL A 111 1.67 -12.58 -8.38
N LEU A 112 1.39 -12.86 -9.65
CA LEU A 112 0.61 -11.99 -10.52
C LEU A 112 -0.88 -12.19 -10.22
N ALA A 113 -1.50 -11.24 -9.52
CA ALA A 113 -2.91 -11.33 -9.16
C ALA A 113 -3.57 -9.96 -9.00
N ASP A 114 -4.86 -9.90 -9.29
CA ASP A 114 -5.70 -8.75 -8.94
C ASP A 114 -6.16 -8.88 -7.48
N LEU A 115 -5.73 -7.95 -6.63
CA LEU A 115 -6.02 -7.94 -5.21
C LEU A 115 -7.52 -7.83 -4.87
N PHE A 116 -8.36 -7.34 -5.79
CA PHE A 116 -9.81 -7.27 -5.57
C PHE A 116 -10.49 -8.64 -5.64
N CYS A 117 -9.87 -9.64 -6.27
CA CYS A 117 -10.40 -11.01 -6.36
C CYS A 117 -9.44 -12.09 -5.86
N TRP A 118 -8.21 -11.73 -5.50
CA TRP A 118 -7.21 -12.67 -5.01
C TRP A 118 -7.58 -13.27 -3.65
N GLN A 119 -7.30 -14.56 -3.48
CA GLN A 119 -7.35 -15.26 -2.20
C GLN A 119 -6.08 -16.11 -2.07
N PRO A 120 -5.30 -15.95 -0.99
CA PRO A 120 -4.14 -16.78 -0.75
C PRO A 120 -4.56 -18.18 -0.30
N GLU A 121 -3.79 -19.20 -0.69
CA GLU A 121 -3.98 -20.59 -0.25
C GLU A 121 -3.54 -20.83 1.20
N ARG A 122 -2.95 -19.81 1.84
CA ARG A 122 -2.35 -19.87 3.18
C ARG A 122 -2.56 -18.56 3.94
N VAL A 123 -2.33 -18.62 5.25
CA VAL A 123 -2.24 -17.44 6.10
C VAL A 123 -0.79 -17.07 6.40
N TYR A 124 -0.56 -15.79 6.70
CA TYR A 124 0.74 -15.16 6.88
C TYR A 124 0.97 -14.70 8.32
N ASP A 125 2.22 -14.60 8.73
CA ASP A 125 2.61 -14.03 10.03
C ASP A 125 2.50 -12.50 10.02
N ALA A 126 2.76 -11.88 8.88
CA ALA A 126 2.59 -10.45 8.70
C ALA A 126 2.15 -10.08 7.28
N LEU A 127 1.60 -8.87 7.16
CA LEU A 127 1.09 -8.30 5.93
C LEU A 127 1.57 -6.85 5.80
N PHE A 128 2.02 -6.49 4.61
CA PHE A 128 2.45 -5.15 4.27
C PHE A 128 1.78 -4.66 2.98
N PHE A 129 1.47 -3.36 2.90
CA PHE A 129 1.21 -2.68 1.63
C PHE A 129 1.62 -1.21 1.70
N GLY A 130 2.30 -0.73 0.66
CA GLY A 130 2.71 0.67 0.53
C GLY A 130 1.97 1.33 -0.61
N PHE A 131 1.43 2.52 -0.38
CA PHE A 131 0.73 3.36 -1.36
C PHE A 131 -0.44 2.65 -2.07
N TRP A 132 -1.04 1.65 -1.42
CA TRP A 132 -2.12 0.84 -1.98
C TRP A 132 -3.50 1.24 -1.47
N ILE A 133 -3.63 1.59 -0.19
CA ILE A 133 -4.97 1.80 0.41
C ILE A 133 -5.72 2.97 -0.23
N SER A 134 -4.99 3.99 -0.69
CA SER A 134 -5.56 5.10 -1.47
C SER A 134 -6.13 4.67 -2.83
N HIS A 135 -5.75 3.50 -3.35
CA HIS A 135 -6.25 2.93 -4.61
C HIS A 135 -7.43 1.98 -4.40
N VAL A 136 -7.79 1.66 -3.15
CA VAL A 136 -8.98 0.88 -2.83
C VAL A 136 -10.20 1.82 -2.89
N PRO A 137 -11.21 1.53 -3.73
CA PRO A 137 -12.47 2.28 -3.71
C PRO A 137 -13.05 2.30 -2.29
N ARG A 138 -13.56 3.44 -1.83
CA ARG A 138 -14.08 3.63 -0.46
C ARG A 138 -15.15 2.60 -0.13
N GLU A 139 -16.00 2.26 -1.10
CA GLU A 139 -17.04 1.25 -0.98
C GLU A 139 -16.51 -0.20 -0.81
N GLN A 140 -15.23 -0.44 -1.13
CA GLN A 140 -14.56 -1.74 -0.97
C GLN A 140 -13.59 -1.78 0.23
N LEU A 141 -13.32 -0.64 0.89
CA LEU A 141 -12.33 -0.53 1.96
C LEU A 141 -12.58 -1.51 3.12
N ASP A 142 -13.82 -1.55 3.62
CA ASP A 142 -14.19 -2.47 4.70
C ASP A 142 -14.03 -3.95 4.30
N ALA A 143 -14.30 -4.29 3.03
CA ALA A 143 -14.13 -5.65 2.53
C ALA A 143 -12.65 -6.02 2.40
N PHE A 144 -11.83 -5.11 1.85
CA PHE A 144 -10.39 -5.27 1.75
C PHE A 144 -9.73 -5.48 3.12
N LEU A 145 -10.07 -4.67 4.12
CA LEU A 145 -9.51 -4.82 5.47
C LEU A 145 -9.95 -6.13 6.14
N ARG A 146 -11.19 -6.61 5.91
CA ARG A 146 -11.61 -7.95 6.36
C ARG A 146 -10.80 -9.06 5.70
N SER A 147 -10.48 -8.95 4.41
CA SER A 147 -9.59 -9.90 3.74
C SER A 147 -8.20 -9.88 4.36
N CYS A 148 -7.62 -8.70 4.62
CA CYS A 148 -6.33 -8.59 5.32
C CYS A 148 -6.34 -9.29 6.68
N TRP A 149 -7.43 -9.15 7.45
CA TRP A 149 -7.60 -9.86 8.72
C TRP A 149 -7.65 -11.38 8.53
N ALA A 150 -8.36 -11.86 7.50
CA ALA A 150 -8.49 -13.29 7.21
C ALA A 150 -7.17 -13.92 6.75
N TRP A 151 -6.31 -13.16 6.07
CA TRP A 151 -5.02 -13.63 5.55
C TRP A 151 -3.92 -13.68 6.59
N LEU A 152 -4.10 -13.06 7.75
CA LEU A 152 -3.13 -13.10 8.84
C LEU A 152 -3.39 -14.30 9.76
N ARG A 153 -2.36 -14.82 10.44
CA ARG A 153 -2.53 -15.72 11.60
C ARG A 153 -3.10 -14.94 12.79
N PRO A 154 -3.71 -15.59 13.80
CA PRO A 154 -4.05 -14.92 15.06
C PRO A 154 -2.82 -14.23 15.67
N GLY A 155 -2.94 -12.96 16.02
CA GLY A 155 -1.80 -12.14 16.48
C GLY A 155 -0.85 -11.68 15.37
N GLY A 156 -1.15 -11.96 14.10
CA GLY A 156 -0.37 -11.52 12.94
C GLY A 156 -0.34 -9.99 12.82
N LYS A 157 0.76 -9.49 12.26
CA LYS A 157 1.05 -8.05 12.18
C LYS A 157 0.65 -7.46 10.84
N MET A 158 0.14 -6.24 10.85
CA MET A 158 -0.10 -5.44 9.65
C MET A 158 0.69 -4.14 9.74
N PHE A 159 1.32 -3.73 8.64
CA PHE A 159 1.90 -2.40 8.48
C PHE A 159 1.50 -1.87 7.10
N PHE A 160 1.12 -0.61 7.02
CA PHE A 160 0.92 0.05 5.74
C PHE A 160 1.33 1.52 5.79
N VAL A 161 1.55 2.08 4.61
CA VAL A 161 1.90 3.49 4.42
C VAL A 161 1.21 4.00 3.16
N ASP A 162 0.81 5.25 3.17
CA ASP A 162 0.30 5.97 2.01
C ASP A 162 0.71 7.45 2.10
N ASP A 163 0.44 8.23 1.05
CA ASP A 163 0.69 9.67 1.06
C ASP A 163 -0.46 10.45 1.72
N THR A 164 -0.11 11.61 2.29
CA THR A 164 -1.06 12.55 2.92
C THR A 164 -1.75 13.45 1.91
N GLY A 165 -1.36 13.40 0.63
CA GLY A 165 -1.72 14.41 -0.37
C GLY A 165 -1.05 15.76 -0.13
N CYS A 166 0.18 15.79 0.37
CA CYS A 166 0.92 17.04 0.47
C CYS A 166 1.33 17.55 -0.94
N PRO A 167 1.07 18.82 -1.31
CA PRO A 167 1.42 19.32 -2.64
C PRO A 167 2.92 19.21 -2.98
N THR A 168 3.82 19.19 -1.99
CA THR A 168 5.27 19.05 -2.22
C THR A 168 5.69 17.64 -2.64
N THR A 169 4.81 16.64 -2.57
CA THR A 169 5.09 15.28 -3.04
C THR A 169 4.62 15.07 -4.48
N ALA A 170 3.65 15.85 -4.96
CA ALA A 170 3.15 15.81 -6.32
C ALA A 170 2.58 17.19 -6.74
N PRO A 171 3.43 18.16 -7.11
CA PRO A 171 3.02 19.56 -7.32
C PRO A 171 2.00 19.74 -8.45
N ASP A 172 2.02 18.86 -9.45
CA ASP A 172 1.11 18.91 -10.60
C ASP A 172 -0.22 18.17 -10.36
N GLN A 173 -0.47 17.67 -9.15
CA GLN A 173 -1.61 16.81 -8.83
C GLN A 173 -2.47 17.44 -7.73
N PRO A 174 -3.52 18.22 -8.07
CA PRO A 174 -4.35 18.86 -7.07
C PRO A 174 -5.10 17.81 -6.26
N VAL A 175 -4.95 17.88 -4.94
CA VAL A 175 -5.57 16.95 -3.98
C VAL A 175 -7.06 17.21 -3.90
N ARG A 176 -7.85 16.19 -4.23
CA ARG A 176 -9.31 16.30 -4.33
C ARG A 176 -10.01 15.24 -3.49
N ARG A 177 -10.32 15.59 -2.25
CA ARG A 177 -10.96 14.70 -1.25
C ARG A 177 -12.44 14.41 -1.55
N ASP A 178 -13.08 15.25 -2.36
CA ASP A 178 -14.48 15.14 -2.79
C ASP A 178 -14.74 14.04 -3.83
N ARG A 179 -13.69 13.47 -4.43
CA ARG A 179 -13.78 12.45 -5.47
C ARG A 179 -12.84 11.28 -5.20
N GLN A 180 -13.07 10.17 -5.89
CA GLN A 180 -12.21 8.98 -5.82
C GLN A 180 -11.32 8.80 -7.05
N ILE A 181 -11.58 9.54 -8.14
CA ILE A 181 -10.92 9.33 -9.43
C ILE A 181 -10.04 10.52 -9.77
N GLU A 182 -8.79 10.24 -10.14
CA GLU A 182 -7.83 11.23 -10.63
C GLU A 182 -7.23 10.83 -11.96
N THR A 183 -6.94 11.82 -12.79
CA THR A 183 -6.17 11.61 -14.03
C THR A 183 -4.69 11.65 -13.70
N ARG A 184 -3.94 10.68 -14.23
CA ARG A 184 -2.48 10.64 -14.20
C ARG A 184 -1.94 10.62 -15.61
N THR A 185 -0.88 11.38 -15.83
CA THR A 185 -0.16 11.47 -17.10
C THR A 185 1.24 10.90 -16.91
N LEU A 186 1.66 10.02 -17.81
CA LEU A 186 3.01 9.44 -17.88
C LEU A 186 3.99 10.43 -18.51
N ASN A 187 5.29 10.15 -18.43
CA ASN A 187 6.31 11.02 -19.04
C ASN A 187 6.17 11.12 -20.57
N ASP A 188 5.57 10.11 -21.22
CA ASP A 188 5.28 10.10 -22.66
C ASP A 188 3.96 10.79 -23.07
N GLY A 189 3.24 11.38 -22.11
CA GLY A 189 2.01 12.13 -22.33
C GLY A 189 0.71 11.30 -22.35
N ARG A 190 0.78 9.96 -22.32
CA ARG A 190 -0.43 9.13 -22.16
C ARG A 190 -1.09 9.41 -20.82
N SER A 191 -2.42 9.47 -20.81
CA SER A 191 -3.21 9.77 -19.62
C SER A 191 -4.19 8.66 -19.29
N PHE A 192 -4.36 8.40 -18.00
CA PHE A 192 -5.20 7.33 -17.44
C PHE A 192 -6.00 7.85 -16.25
N GLU A 193 -7.12 7.23 -15.96
CA GLU A 193 -7.86 7.44 -14.71
C GLU A 193 -7.46 6.38 -13.69
N ILE A 194 -7.16 6.81 -12.47
CA ILE A 194 -6.85 5.95 -11.34
C ILE A 194 -7.79 6.23 -10.18
N VAL A 195 -7.96 5.25 -9.30
CA VAL A 195 -8.55 5.49 -7.98
C VAL A 195 -7.50 6.16 -7.11
N LYS A 196 -7.82 7.30 -6.50
CA LYS A 196 -6.97 7.96 -5.51
C LYS A 196 -7.83 8.61 -4.44
N ASN A 197 -7.77 8.04 -3.24
CA ASN A 197 -8.41 8.52 -2.03
C ASN A 197 -7.34 9.04 -1.06
N PHE A 198 -7.45 10.29 -0.64
CA PHE A 198 -6.58 10.87 0.37
C PHE A 198 -7.24 10.73 1.74
N TYR A 199 -6.65 9.91 2.60
CA TYR A 199 -7.17 9.64 3.93
C TYR A 199 -6.43 10.44 4.99
N GLU A 200 -7.16 10.79 6.04
CA GLU A 200 -6.61 11.16 7.33
C GLU A 200 -6.58 9.94 8.26
N ALA A 201 -5.84 10.02 9.37
CA ALA A 201 -5.74 8.91 10.32
C ALA A 201 -7.13 8.43 10.80
N ALA A 202 -8.05 9.35 11.08
CA ALA A 202 -9.39 9.04 11.57
C ALA A 202 -10.21 8.23 10.54
N ASP A 203 -9.99 8.45 9.25
CA ASP A 203 -10.68 7.72 8.18
C ASP A 203 -10.31 6.24 8.15
N LEU A 204 -9.11 5.87 8.64
CA LEU A 204 -8.57 4.51 8.58
C LEU A 204 -8.64 3.77 9.92
N VAL A 205 -8.56 4.48 11.06
CA VAL A 205 -8.68 3.84 12.39
C VAL A 205 -10.00 3.09 12.53
N ALA A 206 -11.12 3.74 12.24
CA ALA A 206 -12.44 3.13 12.47
C ALA A 206 -12.68 1.88 11.58
N PRO A 207 -12.39 1.90 10.27
CA PRO A 207 -12.43 0.69 9.44
C PRO A 207 -11.50 -0.44 9.93
N CYS A 208 -10.27 -0.13 10.32
CA CYS A 208 -9.35 -1.14 10.85
C CYS A 208 -9.86 -1.80 12.14
N VAL A 209 -10.39 -1.00 13.07
CA VAL A 209 -10.99 -1.51 14.31
C VAL A 209 -12.22 -2.39 14.00
N ARG A 210 -13.10 -1.95 13.09
CA ARG A 210 -14.26 -2.77 12.65
C ARG A 210 -13.83 -4.08 12.00
N ALA A 211 -12.70 -4.11 11.30
CA ALA A 211 -12.13 -5.32 10.71
C ALA A 211 -11.44 -6.23 11.74
N GLY A 212 -11.27 -5.79 13.00
CA GLY A 212 -10.67 -6.58 14.08
C GLY A 212 -9.17 -6.36 14.27
N PHE A 213 -8.66 -5.17 13.95
CA PHE A 213 -7.28 -4.78 14.23
C PHE A 213 -7.18 -3.83 15.42
N ASP A 214 -6.16 -4.03 16.24
CA ASP A 214 -5.62 -2.98 17.11
C ASP A 214 -4.53 -2.25 16.32
N ILE A 215 -4.79 -0.99 15.93
CA ILE A 215 -3.98 -0.22 14.99
C ILE A 215 -3.52 1.09 15.61
N THR A 216 -2.24 1.41 15.41
CA THR A 216 -1.68 2.74 15.67
C THR A 216 -1.45 3.44 14.33
N MET A 217 -1.98 4.66 14.20
CA MET A 217 -1.70 5.54 13.05
C MET A 217 -0.69 6.61 13.44
N ARG A 218 0.22 6.93 12.54
CA ARG A 218 1.16 8.04 12.63
C ARG A 218 1.29 8.73 11.30
N GLN A 219 1.79 9.95 11.35
CA GLN A 219 2.09 10.75 10.18
C GLN A 219 3.50 11.30 10.33
N THR A 220 4.26 11.29 9.24
CA THR A 220 5.51 12.07 9.17
C THR A 220 5.19 13.56 9.11
N ALA A 221 6.23 14.41 9.16
CA ALA A 221 6.05 15.85 9.14
C ALA A 221 5.18 16.36 7.98
N THR A 222 5.29 15.76 6.79
CA THR A 222 4.54 16.23 5.61
C THR A 222 3.97 15.13 4.72
N SER A 223 4.71 14.08 4.42
CA SER A 223 4.52 13.26 3.22
C SER A 223 3.67 12.02 3.42
N PHE A 224 3.79 11.35 4.58
CA PHE A 224 3.28 10.00 4.75
C PHE A 224 2.35 9.85 5.95
N LEU A 225 1.27 9.13 5.73
CA LEU A 225 0.43 8.54 6.77
C LEU A 225 0.74 7.04 6.80
N TYR A 226 1.02 6.47 7.97
CA TYR A 226 1.28 5.04 8.09
C TYR A 226 0.61 4.44 9.32
N GLY A 227 0.17 3.20 9.19
CA GLY A 227 -0.54 2.45 10.21
C GLY A 227 0.16 1.13 10.49
N PHE A 228 0.23 0.73 11.75
CA PHE A 228 0.78 -0.56 12.14
C PHE A 228 0.10 -1.12 13.38
N GLY A 229 -0.03 -2.44 13.42
CA GLY A 229 -0.86 -3.07 14.44
C GLY A 229 -0.98 -4.57 14.30
N THR A 230 -1.85 -5.16 15.11
CA THR A 230 -2.02 -6.61 15.19
C THR A 230 -3.46 -7.02 15.00
N ARG A 231 -3.64 -8.17 14.36
CA ARG A 231 -4.91 -8.87 14.30
C ARG A 231 -5.33 -9.30 15.71
N LEU A 232 -6.49 -8.82 16.15
CA LEU A 232 -7.10 -9.27 17.40
C LEU A 232 -7.63 -10.71 17.26
N PRO A 233 -7.62 -11.52 18.34
CA PRO A 233 -8.30 -12.81 18.35
C PRO A 233 -9.77 -12.62 17.99
N SER A 234 -10.33 -13.52 17.18
CA SER A 234 -11.79 -13.64 17.09
C SER A 234 -12.32 -13.91 18.49
N GLU A 235 -13.21 -13.06 19.01
CA GLU A 235 -13.90 -13.37 20.27
C GLU A 235 -14.53 -14.75 20.12
N ARG A 236 -14.05 -15.74 20.89
CA ARG A 236 -14.86 -16.94 21.10
C ARG A 236 -16.09 -16.43 21.80
N ASN A 237 -17.26 -16.62 21.18
CA ASN A 237 -18.55 -16.49 21.81
C ASN A 237 -18.47 -17.18 23.18
N SER A 238 -18.28 -16.39 24.24
CA SER A 238 -18.29 -16.86 25.62
C SER A 238 -19.75 -16.96 26.04
N LYS A 239 -20.54 -17.70 25.27
CA LYS A 239 -21.80 -18.30 25.70
C LYS A 239 -21.50 -19.73 26.09
N ASN A 240 -20.82 -19.87 27.21
CA ASN A 240 -20.78 -21.07 28.06
C ASN A 240 -19.93 -20.73 29.28
N LEU A 241 -20.45 -19.84 30.12
CA LEU A 241 -20.32 -19.98 31.57
C LEU A 241 -21.75 -20.03 32.11
N GLN A 242 -21.96 -20.99 32.99
CA GLN A 242 -23.23 -21.54 33.51
C GLN A 242 -24.23 -20.50 34.00
#